data_AF-A0A955V5D5-F1
#
_entry.id   AF-A0A955V5D5-F1
#
_cell.length_a   1.000
_cell.length_b   1.000
_cell.length_c   1.000
_cell.angle_alpha   90.00
_cell.angle_beta   90.00
_cell.angle_gamma   90.00
#
_symmetry.space_group_name_H-M   'P 1'
#
loop_
_entity.id
_entity.type
_entity.pdbx_description
1 polymer ?
#
loop_
_entity_poly.entity_id
_entity_poly.type
_entity_poly.pdbx_seq_one_letter_code
_entity_poly.pdbx_strand_id
1 'polypeptide(L)'
;GRTHQIRVHLADRGHPIVADPIYGKPVPRASGAGAMARELAAARRMPRLALHAAELGFDHPETGERLVFTAPDPPDLAALVEALMGSDE
;
A
#
# COMPACT_ATOMS: atom_id res chain seq x y z
N GLY A 1 -5.12 -4.30 16.60
CA GLY A 1 -4.41 -5.33 15.80
C GLY A 1 -5.21 -6.62 15.73
N ARG A 2 -6.41 -6.58 15.13
CA ARG A 2 -7.16 -7.80 14.79
C ARG A 2 -6.67 -8.35 13.44
N THR A 3 -6.90 -9.64 13.19
CA THR A 3 -6.60 -10.25 11.89
C THR A 3 -7.24 -9.47 10.74
N HIS A 4 -6.45 -9.14 9.72
CA HIS A 4 -6.87 -8.38 8.53
C HIS A 4 -7.53 -7.00 8.81
N GLN A 5 -7.35 -6.41 10.00
CA GLN A 5 -8.10 -5.24 10.44
C GLN A 5 -8.09 -4.08 9.41
N ILE A 6 -6.92 -3.67 8.93
CA ILE A 6 -6.78 -2.59 7.94
C ILE A 6 -7.49 -2.97 6.62
N ARG A 7 -7.27 -4.19 6.14
CA ARG A 7 -7.80 -4.70 4.88
C ARG A 7 -9.33 -4.70 4.85
N VAL A 8 -9.95 -5.25 5.90
CA VAL A 8 -11.41 -5.30 6.05
C VAL A 8 -11.99 -3.89 6.16
N HIS A 9 -11.41 -3.02 7.00
CA HIS A 9 -11.94 -1.67 7.20
C HIS A 9 -11.90 -0.79 5.95
N LEU A 10 -10.86 -0.94 5.13
CA LEU A 10 -10.73 -0.22 3.87
C LEU A 10 -11.68 -0.78 2.80
N ALA A 11 -11.80 -2.11 2.69
CA ALA A 11 -12.74 -2.74 1.77
C ALA A 11 -14.21 -2.44 2.12
N ASP A 12 -14.58 -2.47 3.39
CA ASP A 12 -15.92 -2.13 3.91
C ASP A 12 -16.35 -0.70 3.56
N ARG A 13 -15.38 0.23 3.51
CA ARG A 13 -15.60 1.62 3.07
C ARG A 13 -15.58 1.81 1.56
N GLY A 14 -15.44 0.74 0.78
CA GLY A 14 -15.38 0.80 -0.68
C GLY A 14 -14.00 1.13 -1.26
N HIS A 15 -12.95 1.16 -0.44
CA HIS A 15 -11.58 1.50 -0.83
C HIS A 15 -10.60 0.34 -0.55
N PRO A 16 -10.81 -0.86 -1.10
CA PRO A 16 -9.94 -2.00 -0.82
C PRO A 16 -8.48 -1.75 -1.25
N ILE A 17 -7.54 -2.37 -0.53
CA ILE A 17 -6.10 -2.25 -0.82
C ILE A 17 -5.77 -2.87 -2.19
N VAL A 18 -4.86 -2.23 -2.93
CA VAL A 18 -4.34 -2.73 -4.20
C VAL A 18 -3.68 -4.09 -4.01
N ALA A 19 -3.97 -5.02 -4.93
CA ALA A 19 -3.48 -6.40 -4.93
C ALA A 19 -3.82 -7.20 -3.65
N ASP A 20 -4.90 -6.84 -2.94
CA ASP A 20 -5.48 -7.70 -1.91
C ASP A 20 -6.20 -8.91 -2.54
N PRO A 21 -5.76 -10.16 -2.29
CA PRO A 21 -6.34 -11.34 -2.93
C PRO A 21 -7.68 -11.79 -2.32
N ILE A 22 -8.08 -11.24 -1.16
CA ILE A 22 -9.29 -11.67 -0.43
C ILE A 22 -10.37 -10.59 -0.51
N TYR A 23 -10.02 -9.34 -0.23
CA TYR A 23 -10.97 -8.23 -0.14
C TYR A 23 -10.87 -7.24 -1.31
N GLY A 24 -9.91 -7.45 -2.22
CA GLY A 24 -9.67 -6.62 -3.39
C GLY A 24 -10.68 -6.81 -4.51
N LYS A 25 -10.68 -5.88 -5.46
CA LYS A 25 -11.41 -5.98 -6.72
C LYS A 25 -10.43 -6.16 -7.88
N PRO A 26 -10.81 -6.88 -8.95
CA PRO A 26 -9.98 -6.95 -10.16
C PRO A 26 -9.69 -5.56 -10.71
N VAL A 27 -8.41 -5.22 -10.89
CA VAL A 27 -8.02 -3.95 -11.50
C VAL A 27 -8.33 -4.01 -13.00
N PRO A 28 -9.11 -3.08 -13.57
CA PRO A 28 -9.40 -3.01 -15.00
C PRO A 28 -8.12 -3.00 -15.84
N ARG A 29 -8.19 -3.47 -17.09
CA ARG A 29 -7.04 -3.33 -18.00
C ARG A 29 -6.80 -1.84 -18.27
N ALA A 30 -5.53 -1.44 -18.24
CA ALA A 30 -5.14 -0.14 -18.75
C ALA A 30 -5.40 -0.11 -20.26
N SER A 31 -6.19 0.86 -20.73
CA SER A 31 -6.46 1.09 -22.14
C SER A 31 -6.21 2.55 -22.47
N GLY A 32 -5.63 2.82 -23.63
CA GLY A 32 -5.29 4.19 -24.04
C GLY A 32 -4.02 4.72 -23.38
N ALA A 33 -3.88 6.03 -23.35
CA ALA A 33 -2.73 6.75 -22.81
C ALA A 33 -3.16 7.73 -21.71
N GLY A 34 -2.20 8.28 -20.96
CA GLY A 34 -2.42 9.26 -19.91
C GLY A 34 -2.36 8.70 -18.49
N ALA A 35 -2.65 9.56 -17.50
CA ALA A 35 -2.51 9.28 -16.08
C ALA A 35 -3.28 8.02 -15.64
N MET A 36 -4.56 7.92 -15.99
CA MET A 36 -5.40 6.76 -15.67
C MET A 36 -4.83 5.44 -16.19
N ALA A 37 -4.33 5.41 -17.44
CA ALA A 37 -3.72 4.20 -18.01
C ALA A 37 -2.44 3.80 -17.26
N ARG A 38 -1.62 4.78 -16.87
CA ARG A 38 -0.39 4.58 -16.08
C ARG A 38 -0.71 4.04 -14.68
N GLU A 39 -1.65 4.66 -13.98
CA GLU A 39 -2.10 4.28 -12.63
C GLU A 39 -2.65 2.85 -12.62
N LEU A 40 -3.56 2.51 -13.55
CA LEU A 40 -4.12 1.17 -13.69
C LEU A 40 -3.03 0.13 -14.02
N ALA A 41 -2.07 0.49 -14.88
CA ALA A 41 -0.96 -0.40 -15.21
C ALA A 41 -0.04 -0.65 -14.00
N ALA A 42 0.23 0.37 -13.19
CA ALA A 42 1.01 0.23 -11.95
C ALA A 42 0.29 -0.65 -10.92
N ALA A 43 -1.00 -0.39 -10.68
CA ALA A 43 -1.81 -1.20 -9.77
C ALA A 43 -1.87 -2.68 -10.19
N ARG A 44 -1.90 -2.98 -11.50
CA ARG A 44 -1.85 -4.36 -12.04
C ARG A 44 -0.49 -5.03 -11.89
N ARG A 45 0.60 -4.27 -11.88
CA ARG A 45 1.96 -4.79 -11.74
C ARG A 45 2.34 -5.11 -10.29
N MET A 46 1.59 -4.59 -9.33
CA MET A 46 1.82 -4.83 -7.91
C MET A 46 1.78 -6.35 -7.60
N PRO A 47 2.91 -7.00 -7.25
CA PRO A 47 2.97 -8.45 -7.11
C PRO A 47 2.37 -8.99 -5.80
N ARG A 48 2.06 -8.11 -4.84
CA ARG A 48 1.60 -8.46 -3.50
C ARG A 48 0.70 -7.38 -2.93
N LEU A 49 0.04 -7.67 -1.82
CA LEU A 49 -0.74 -6.68 -1.07
C LEU A 49 0.06 -5.38 -0.85
N ALA A 50 -0.49 -4.26 -1.32
CA ALA A 50 0.09 -2.92 -1.15
C ALA A 50 -0.13 -2.39 0.28
N LEU A 51 0.41 -3.12 1.26
CA LEU A 51 0.38 -2.79 2.68
C LEU A 51 1.77 -3.02 3.26
N HIS A 52 2.30 -2.00 3.93
CA HIS A 52 3.65 -1.99 4.49
C HIS A 52 3.63 -1.40 5.90
N ALA A 53 4.35 -2.01 6.83
CA ALA A 53 4.53 -1.49 8.18
C ALA A 53 5.79 -0.60 8.19
N ALA A 54 5.60 0.68 7.88
CA ALA A 54 6.71 1.62 7.69
C ALA A 54 7.38 2.06 9.01
N GLU A 55 6.67 2.00 10.13
CA GLU A 55 7.20 2.39 11.44
C GLU A 55 6.67 1.46 12.54
N LEU A 56 7.55 1.16 13.51
CA LEU A 56 7.21 0.47 14.75
C LEU A 56 7.83 1.24 15.92
N GLY A 57 6.98 1.70 16.85
CA GLY A 57 7.42 2.34 18.08
C GLY A 57 6.87 1.63 19.31
N PHE A 58 7.72 1.43 20.32
CA PHE A 58 7.33 0.87 21.62
C PHE A 58 8.33 1.27 22.71
N ASP A 59 7.92 1.19 23.97
CA ASP A 59 8.81 1.40 25.11
C ASP A 59 9.58 0.11 25.38
N HIS A 60 10.90 0.21 25.53
CA HIS A 60 11.76 -0.94 25.78
C HIS A 60 11.33 -1.64 27.08
N PRO A 61 11.10 -2.96 27.08
CA PRO A 61 10.43 -3.64 28.19
C PRO A 61 11.23 -3.64 29.50
N GLU A 62 12.55 -3.46 29.44
CA GLU A 62 13.40 -3.45 30.63
C GLU A 62 13.81 -2.03 31.05
N THR A 63 14.09 -1.14 30.09
CA THR A 63 14.64 0.21 30.37
C THR A 63 13.57 1.29 30.36
N GLY A 64 12.39 1.03 29.78
CA GLY A 64 11.32 2.01 29.60
C GLY A 64 11.63 3.09 28.55
N GLU A 65 12.77 3.04 27.88
CA GLU A 65 13.16 4.00 26.85
C GLU A 65 12.29 3.84 25.59
N ARG A 66 11.88 4.95 24.99
CA ARG A 66 11.14 4.95 23.72
C ARG A 66 12.06 4.50 22.58
N LEU A 67 11.72 3.38 21.95
CA LEU A 67 12.35 2.90 20.74
C LEU A 67 11.45 3.17 19.52
N VAL A 68 12.06 3.56 18.41
CA VAL A 68 11.39 3.76 17.13
C VAL A 68 12.24 3.12 16.03
N PHE A 69 11.59 2.29 15.23
CA PHE A 69 12.18 1.62 14.08
C PHE A 69 11.41 2.04 12.83
N THR A 70 12.14 2.34 11.75
CA THR A 70 11.55 2.67 10.46
C THR A 70 12.00 1.68 9.40
N ALA A 71 11.13 1.43 8.43
CA ALA A 71 11.39 0.61 7.26
C ALA A 71 11.03 1.42 6.02
N PRO A 72 11.99 1.71 5.12
CA PRO A 72 11.70 2.47 3.90
C PRO A 72 10.69 1.72 3.04
N ASP A 73 10.02 2.45 2.16
CA ASP A 73 9.09 1.83 1.22
C ASP A 73 9.85 0.80 0.36
N PRO A 74 9.32 -0.43 0.26
CA PRO A 74 9.90 -1.42 -0.63
C PRO A 74 9.76 -0.95 -2.09
N PRO A 75 10.68 -1.36 -3.00
CA PRO A 75 10.74 -0.81 -4.36
C PRO A 75 9.44 -0.89 -5.16
N ASP A 76 8.65 -1.94 -4.90
CA ASP A 76 7.38 -2.19 -5.56
C ASP A 76 6.27 -1.22 -5.11
N LEU A 77 6.26 -0.84 -3.83
CA LEU A 77 5.35 0.15 -3.28
C LEU A 77 5.77 1.58 -3.67
N ALA A 78 7.08 1.87 -3.64
CA ALA A 78 7.62 3.16 -4.07
C ALA A 78 7.26 3.46 -5.53
N ALA A 79 7.46 2.48 -6.42
CA ALA A 79 7.09 2.60 -7.84
C ALA A 79 5.58 2.76 -8.05
N LEU A 80 4.74 2.14 -7.20
CA LEU A 80 3.30 2.34 -7.24
C LEU A 80 2.94 3.79 -6.85
N VAL A 81 3.49 4.31 -5.76
CA VAL A 81 3.24 5.68 -5.29
C VAL A 81 3.67 6.70 -6.34
N GLU A 82 4.86 6.55 -6.93
CA GLU A 82 5.34 7.42 -8.01
C GLU A 82 4.39 7.41 -9.23
N ALA A 83 3.91 6.23 -9.61
CA ALA A 83 2.95 6.09 -10.69
C ALA A 83 1.57 6.70 -10.39
N LEU A 84 1.19 6.82 -9.11
CA LEU A 84 -0.09 7.39 -8.69
C LEU A 84 -0.01 8.91 -8.50
N MET A 85 1.08 9.41 -7.93
CA MET A 85 1.25 10.84 -7.68
C MET A 85 1.51 11.62 -8.97
N GLY A 86 2.11 10.98 -9.99
CA GLY A 86 2.65 11.74 -11.11
C GLY A 86 3.87 12.55 -10.66
N SER A 87 4.83 12.74 -11.56
CA SER A 87 5.69 13.91 -11.42
C SER A 87 4.76 15.11 -11.60
N ASP A 88 4.59 15.90 -10.54
CA ASP A 88 4.10 17.28 -10.69
C ASP A 88 5.12 18.00 -11.58
N GLU A 89 4.82 18.10 -12.87
CA GLU A 89 5.43 19.03 -13.83
C GLU A 89 4.33 19.94 -14.41
#